data_AF-A0A963TLS1-F1
#
_entry.id   AF-A0A963TLS1-F1
#
_cell.length_a   1.000
_cell.length_b   1.000
_cell.length_c   1.000
_cell.angle_alpha   90.00
_cell.angle_beta   90.00
_cell.angle_gamma   90.00
#
_symmetry.space_group_name_H-M   'P 1'
#
loop_
_entity.id
_entity.type
_entity.pdbx_description
1 polymer ?
#
loop_
_entity_poly.entity_id
_entity_poly.type
_entity_poly.pdbx_seq_one_letter_code
_entity_poly.pdbx_strand_id
1 'polypeptide(L)' 'MTCTQADIDALKEAIATGARRVKFGSGPDSREVEYRSLQDMIDTLALIVNEVQPNAPQPIRTSYIAHSRE' A
#
# COMPACT_ATOMS: atom_id res chain seq x y z
N MET A 1 -12.48 -5.83 -1.22
CA MET A 1 -12.25 -4.89 -0.10
C MET A 1 -12.46 -3.49 -0.66
N THR A 2 -13.25 -2.61 -0.03
CA THR A 2 -13.42 -1.23 -0.53
C THR A 2 -12.30 -0.39 0.07
N CYS A 3 -11.20 -0.21 -0.68
CA CYS A 3 -10.17 0.74 -0.25
C CYS A 3 -10.68 2.14 -0.61
N THR A 4 -10.65 3.08 0.34
CA THR A 4 -11.24 4.41 0.19
C THR A 4 -10.19 5.47 -0.08
N GLN A 5 -10.60 6.61 -0.66
CA GLN A 5 -9.70 7.73 -0.93
C GLN A 5 -8.96 8.24 0.33
N ALA A 6 -9.56 8.05 1.51
CA ALA A 6 -8.93 8.36 2.79
C ALA A 6 -7.70 7.47 3.09
N ASP A 7 -7.71 6.20 2.67
CA ASP A 7 -6.57 5.30 2.83
C ASP A 7 -5.40 5.75 1.94
N ILE A 8 -5.70 6.19 0.72
CA ILE A 8 -4.70 6.75 -0.22
C ILE A 8 -4.03 7.99 0.38
N ASP A 9 -4.81 8.87 1.01
CA ASP A 9 -4.30 10.10 1.62
C ASP A 9 -3.40 9.79 2.83
N ALA A 10 -3.84 8.88 3.71
CA ALA A 10 -3.06 8.43 4.86
C ALA A 10 -1.71 7.82 4.47
N LEU A 11 -1.65 7.03 3.38
CA LEU A 11 -0.36 6.55 2.85
C LEU A 11 0.51 7.70 2.32
N LYS A 12 -0.06 8.66 1.58
CA LYS A 12 0.72 9.77 1.03
C LYS A 12 1.33 10.63 2.14
N GLU A 13 0.58 10.91 3.21
CA GLU A 13 1.10 11.63 4.38
C GLU A 13 2.19 10.84 5.11
N ALA A 14 2.00 9.53 5.30
CA ALA A 14 3.02 8.69 5.93
C ALA A 14 4.30 8.60 5.07
N ILE A 15 4.22 8.56 3.73
CA ILE A 15 5.39 8.61 2.85
C ILE A 15 6.08 9.97 2.96
N ALA A 16 5.31 11.07 2.95
CA ALA A 16 5.84 12.43 3.05
C ALA A 16 6.58 12.68 4.38
N THR A 17 6.11 12.08 5.47
CA THR A 17 6.74 12.15 6.79
C THR A 17 7.89 11.16 6.96
N GLY A 18 8.08 10.21 6.03
CA GLY A 18 9.04 9.11 6.16
C GLY A 18 8.62 8.04 7.17
N ALA A 19 7.36 8.05 7.59
CA ALA A 19 6.80 7.02 8.45
C ALA A 19 6.66 5.70 7.67
N ARG A 20 7.09 4.61 8.31
CA ARG A 20 6.93 3.24 7.76
C ARG A 20 5.69 2.53 8.27
N ARG A 21 4.93 3.17 9.16
CA ARG A 21 3.74 2.60 9.78
C ARG A 21 2.54 3.46 9.43
N VAL A 22 1.49 2.82 8.94
CA VAL A 22 0.26 3.48 8.49
C VAL A 22 -0.91 2.83 9.19
N LYS A 23 -1.83 3.66 9.65
CA LYS A 23 -3.09 3.20 10.22
C LYS A 23 -4.20 3.44 9.21
N PHE A 24 -4.81 2.35 8.76
CA PHE A 24 -5.92 2.32 7.82
C PHE A 24 -7.24 2.37 8.56
N GLY A 25 -8.20 3.13 8.03
CA GLY A 25 -9.51 3.33 8.63
C GLY A 25 -9.52 4.19 9.90
N SER A 26 -10.72 4.61 10.30
CA SER A 26 -10.99 5.36 11.54
C SER A 26 -12.10 4.65 12.31
N GLY A 27 -11.78 4.09 13.48
CA GLY A 27 -12.73 3.39 14.34
C GLY A 27 -12.23 2.05 14.88
N PRO A 28 -13.11 1.18 15.41
CA PRO A 28 -12.75 -0.11 16.00
C PRO A 28 -12.16 -1.11 14.99
N ASP A 29 -12.33 -0.87 13.68
CA ASP A 29 -11.77 -1.68 12.59
C ASP A 29 -10.46 -1.09 12.03
N SER A 30 -9.82 -0.18 12.77
CA SER A 30 -8.57 0.42 12.31
C SER A 30 -7.46 -0.64 12.21
N ARG A 31 -6.79 -0.69 11.06
CA ARG A 31 -5.72 -1.65 10.80
C ARG A 31 -4.38 -0.93 10.69
N GLU A 32 -3.45 -1.25 11.58
CA GLU A 32 -2.06 -0.80 11.44
C GLU A 32 -1.27 -1.77 10.57
N VAL A 33 -0.54 -1.20 9.60
CA VAL A 33 0.40 -1.93 8.75
C VAL A 33 1.76 -1.26 8.87
N GLU A 34 2.76 -2.05 9.24
CA GLU A 34 4.16 -1.63 9.22
C GLU A 34 4.83 -2.18 7.96
N TYR A 35 5.29 -1.27 7.11
CA TYR A 35 6.00 -1.57 5.88
C TYR A 35 7.49 -1.73 6.16
N ARG A 36 8.12 -2.71 5.50
CA ARG A 36 9.55 -2.97 5.66
C ARG A 36 10.41 -1.81 5.15
N SER A 37 9.94 -1.14 4.09
CA SER A 37 10.65 -0.06 3.40
C SER A 37 9.66 0.96 2.81
N LEU A 38 10.10 2.21 2.63
CA LEU A 38 9.29 3.24 1.95
C LEU A 38 8.92 2.83 0.51
N GLN A 39 9.80 2.11 -0.18
CA GLN A 39 9.53 1.61 -1.54
C GLN A 39 8.35 0.63 -1.59
N ASP A 40 8.23 -0.22 -0.57
CA ASP A 40 7.14 -1.21 -0.43
C ASP A 40 5.80 -0.51 -0.14
N MET A 41 5.86 0.57 0.62
CA MET A 41 4.72 1.44 0.88
C MET A 41 4.25 2.19 -0.39
N ILE A 42 5.19 2.65 -1.23
CA ILE A 42 4.87 3.29 -2.53
C ILE A 42 4.27 2.27 -3.51
N ASP A 43 4.78 1.03 -3.55
CA ASP A 43 4.21 -0.06 -4.37
C ASP A 43 2.77 -0.36 -3.95
N THR A 44 2.54 -0.43 -2.64
CA THR A 44 1.21 -0.65 -2.07
C THR A 44 0.25 0.51 -2.39
N LEU A 45 0.72 1.76 -2.30
CA LEU A 45 -0.06 2.93 -2.71
C LEU A 45 -0.46 2.84 -4.19
N ALA A 46 0.46 2.49 -5.07
CA ALA A 46 0.18 2.36 -6.51
C ALA A 46 -0.85 1.26 -6.79
N LEU A 47 -0.77 0.13 -6.07
CA LEU A 47 -1.73 -0.97 -6.17
C LEU A 47 -3.13 -0.57 -5.69
N ILE A 48 -3.22 0.17 -4.58
CA ILE A 48 -4.48 0.69 -4.06
C ILE A 48 -5.10 1.71 -5.02
N VAL A 49 -4.30 2.65 -5.55
CA VAL A 49 -4.78 3.64 -6.53
C VAL A 49 -5.30 2.94 -7.79
N ASN A 50 -4.66 1.85 -8.21
CA ASN A 50 -5.11 1.05 -9.36
C ASN A 50 -6.45 0.33 -9.10
N GLU A 51 -6.65 -0.22 -7.90
CA GLU A 51 -7.93 -0.85 -7.52
C GLU A 51 -9.07 0.20 -7.41
N VAL A 52 -8.77 1.40 -6.93
CA VAL A 52 -9.75 2.50 -6.79
C VAL A 52 -10.04 3.18 -8.13
N GLN A 53 -9.05 3.27 -9.03
CA GLN A 53 -9.18 3.78 -10.39
C GLN A 53 -8.97 2.66 -11.41
N PRO A 54 -10.03 2.02 -11.95
CA PRO A 54 -9.91 0.90 -12.88
C PRO A 54 -9.32 1.25 -14.26
N ASN A 55 -8.70 2.43 -14.43
CA ASN A 55 -8.13 2.92 -15.69
C ASN A 55 -6.68 3.42 -15.57
N ALA A 56 -5.97 3.12 -14.47
CA ALA A 56 -4.56 3.51 -14.30
C ALA A 56 -3.61 2.48 -14.96
N PRO A 57 -2.54 2.90 -15.67
CA PRO A 57 -1.54 2.00 -16.26
C PRO A 57 -0.83 1.20 -15.16
N GLN A 58 -0.78 -0.12 -15.33
CA GLN A 58 -0.26 -1.05 -14.32
C GLN A 58 1.28 -1.03 -14.31
N PRO A 59 1.95 -0.80 -13.16
CA PRO A 59 3.34 -1.20 -13.01
C PRO A 59 3.39 -2.73 -12.91
N ILE A 60 4.06 -3.36 -13.87
CA ILE A 60 4.34 -4.81 -13.91
C ILE A 60 5.07 -5.25 -12.64
N ARG A 61 4.32 -5.77 -11.66
CA ARG A 61 4.87 -6.32 -10.43
C ARG A 61 5.47 -7.69 -10.74
N THR A 62 6.77 -7.73 -11.05
CA THR A 62 7.55 -8.96 -11.03
C THR A 62 7.56 -9.48 -9.59
N SER A 63 6.73 -10.48 -9.32
CA SER A 63 6.84 -11.28 -8.10
C SER A 63 8.07 -12.18 -8.24
N TYR A 64 9.15 -11.83 -7.52
CA TYR A 64 10.28 -12.73 -7.31
C TYR A 64 9.79 -13.93 -6.50
N ILE A 65 9.54 -15.06 -7.17
CA ILE A 65 9.27 -16.32 -6.48
C ILE A 65 10.62 -16.89 -6.04
N ALA A 66 10.95 -16.72 -4.76
CA ALA A 66 12.02 -17.49 -4.12
C ALA A 66 11.53 -18.93 -3.95
N HIS A 67 11.69 -19.75 -4.99
CA HIS A 67 11.57 -21.20 -4.86
C HIS A 67 12.82 -21.71 -4.12
N SER A 68 12.78 -21.71 -2.80
CA SER A 68 13.64 -22.60 -2.02
C SER A 68 13.05 -24.00 -2.08
N ARG A 69 13.75 -24.93 -2.74
CA ARG A 69 13.63 -26.36 -2.47
C ARG A 69 15.01 -27.01 -2.63
N GLU A 70 15.61 -27.25 -1.47
CA GLU A 70 16.43 -28.39 -1.02
C GLU A 70 17.15 -29.25 -2.07
#